data_AF-A0A1H1P861-F1
#
_entry.id   AF-A0A1H1P861-F1
#
_cell.length_a   1.000
_cell.length_b   1.000
_cell.length_c   1.000
_cell.angle_alpha   90.00
_cell.angle_beta   90.00
_cell.angle_gamma   90.00
#
_symmetry.space_group_name_H-M   'P 1'
#
loop_
_entity.id
_entity.type
_entity.pdbx_description
1 polymer ?
#
loop_
_entity_poly.entity_id
_entity_poly.type
_entity_poly.pdbx_seq_one_letter_code
_entity_poly.pdbx_strand_id
1 'polypeptide(L)'
;MSVTSGTKSESGLGETIRVVVHALLIALVIRTFLFQPFNIPSGSMKATLLVGDYLFVSKYSYGYSHYSIPLSPPLFSGRIFGSEPSRGDVVVFRLPKDDSTDYIKRVIGLPGDRIQMKEGLLYINDTPVVRERLSDFIGEDPCGSDATARVKRWKETLPNGVSYETLDCVDNGFYDNTNVYTVPAGHFFMMGDNRDNSTDSRVLSAVGYVPFENLIGRAQMIFFSIAEGEHAWMFWRWPVAVRWNRIFSIVR
;
A
#
# COMPACT_ATOMS: atom_id res chain seq x y z
N MET A 1 50.15 50.77 18.43
CA MET A 1 49.28 50.02 19.34
C MET A 1 48.23 49.29 18.52
N SER A 2 48.12 47.98 18.77
CA SER A 2 47.17 47.03 18.21
C SER A 2 45.75 47.29 18.72
N VAL A 3 44.72 47.16 17.87
CA VAL A 3 43.44 46.46 18.15
C VAL A 3 42.87 46.02 16.79
N THR A 4 42.95 44.73 16.38
CA THR A 4 41.87 43.73 16.40
C THR A 4 40.49 44.26 15.96
N SER A 5 39.70 43.59 15.12
CA SER A 5 39.48 42.15 15.00
C SER A 5 38.79 41.86 13.66
N GLY A 6 39.19 40.77 13.01
CA GLY A 6 38.50 40.23 11.86
C GLY A 6 37.09 39.77 12.26
N THR A 7 36.10 40.29 11.56
CA THR A 7 34.70 39.86 11.64
C THR A 7 34.59 38.40 11.21
N LYS A 8 34.23 37.52 12.16
CA LYS A 8 33.84 36.13 11.92
C LYS A 8 32.56 36.09 11.08
N SER A 9 32.67 35.60 9.85
CA SER A 9 31.54 35.30 8.95
C SER A 9 31.02 33.86 9.07
N GLU A 10 31.41 33.11 10.11
CA GLU A 10 31.10 31.68 10.26
C GLU A 10 29.68 31.35 10.78
N SER A 11 28.85 32.33 11.19
CA SER A 11 27.59 32.01 11.90
C SER A 11 26.45 31.54 10.98
N GLY A 12 26.30 32.10 9.77
CA GLY A 12 25.13 31.83 8.92
C GLY A 12 25.10 30.43 8.30
N LEU A 13 26.25 29.93 7.82
CA LEU A 13 26.33 28.60 7.19
C LEU A 13 26.23 27.48 8.22
N GLY A 14 26.88 27.62 9.39
CA GLY A 14 26.80 26.64 10.46
C GLY A 14 25.40 26.50 11.06
N GLU A 15 24.70 27.63 11.25
CA GLU A 15 23.30 27.63 11.70
C GLU A 15 22.38 26.98 10.67
N THR A 16 22.55 27.28 9.39
CA THR A 16 21.75 26.68 8.31
C THR A 16 21.94 25.16 8.25
N ILE A 17 23.20 24.68 8.28
CA ILE A 17 23.50 23.24 8.31
C ILE A 17 22.86 22.59 9.54
N ARG A 18 22.96 23.23 10.70
CA ARG A 18 22.35 22.72 11.94
C ARG A 18 20.84 22.57 11.79
N VAL A 19 20.14 23.58 11.27
CA VAL A 19 18.68 23.53 11.05
C VAL A 19 18.31 22.40 10.10
N VAL A 20 19.02 22.25 8.98
CA VAL A 20 18.78 21.16 8.02
C VAL A 20 18.98 19.80 8.68
N VAL A 21 20.05 19.60 9.46
CA VAL A 21 20.30 18.35 10.17
C VAL A 21 19.18 18.05 11.18
N HIS A 22 18.72 19.03 11.96
CA HIS A 22 17.61 18.83 12.90
C HIS A 22 16.32 18.47 12.15
N ALA A 23 16.02 19.14 11.04
CA ALA A 23 14.85 18.83 10.22
C ALA A 23 14.91 17.40 9.66
N LEU A 24 16.08 16.96 9.17
CA LEU A 24 16.29 15.60 8.67
C LEU A 24 16.16 14.55 9.78
N LEU A 25 16.68 14.82 10.97
CA LEU A 25 16.54 13.93 12.13
C LEU A 25 15.07 13.81 12.58
N ILE A 26 14.35 14.92 12.65
CA ILE A 26 12.92 14.92 12.97
C ILE A 26 12.15 14.13 11.91
N ALA A 27 12.41 14.37 10.62
CA ALA A 27 11.79 13.64 9.52
C ALA A 27 12.10 12.14 9.59
N LEU A 28 13.32 11.76 9.96
CA LEU A 28 13.73 10.37 10.15
C LEU A 28 12.95 9.69 11.29
N VAL A 29 12.82 10.37 12.44
CA VAL A 29 12.06 9.87 13.59
C VAL A 29 10.59 9.71 13.22
N ILE A 30 9.97 10.74 12.62
CA ILE A 30 8.56 10.67 12.20
C ILE A 30 8.36 9.53 11.20
N ARG A 31 9.24 9.40 10.20
CA ARG A 31 9.17 8.35 9.18
C ARG A 31 9.31 6.94 9.76
N THR A 32 10.15 6.79 10.77
CA THR A 32 10.41 5.48 11.39
C THR A 32 9.27 5.07 12.32
N PHE A 33 8.74 6.00 13.13
CA PHE A 33 7.82 5.67 14.21
C PHE A 33 6.34 5.98 13.94
N LEU A 34 6.05 6.99 13.12
CA LEU A 34 4.69 7.53 12.97
C LEU A 34 4.12 7.23 11.58
N PHE A 35 4.55 8.00 10.58
CA PHE A 35 3.98 7.99 9.25
C PHE A 35 5.06 8.00 8.17
N GLN A 36 4.92 7.12 7.19
CA GLN A 36 5.78 7.08 6.01
C GLN A 36 4.95 7.40 4.76
N PRO A 37 5.36 8.39 3.94
CA PRO A 37 4.71 8.65 2.67
C PRO A 37 5.09 7.58 1.65
N PHE A 38 4.12 7.16 0.85
CA PHE A 38 4.29 6.28 -0.32
C PHE A 38 3.56 6.87 -1.52
N ASN A 39 4.10 6.65 -2.73
CA ASN A 39 3.39 6.87 -3.98
C ASN A 39 2.94 5.52 -4.56
N ILE A 40 1.82 5.51 -5.28
CA ILE A 40 1.28 4.31 -5.94
C ILE A 40 1.71 4.28 -7.41
N PRO A 41 2.64 3.38 -7.80
CA PRO A 41 3.14 3.30 -9.17
C PRO A 41 2.38 2.30 -10.04
N SER A 42 1.51 1.45 -9.47
CA SER A 42 0.85 0.35 -10.20
C SER A 42 -0.65 0.30 -9.95
N GLY A 43 -1.39 -0.27 -10.92
CA GLY A 43 -2.84 -0.35 -10.91
C GLY A 43 -3.46 -1.52 -10.13
N SER A 44 -2.67 -2.28 -9.39
CA SER A 44 -3.14 -3.52 -8.75
C SER A 44 -4.14 -3.33 -7.60
N MET A 45 -4.26 -2.10 -7.11
CA MET A 45 -5.23 -1.69 -6.10
C MET A 45 -6.30 -0.74 -6.68
N LYS A 46 -6.43 -0.62 -8.02
CA LYS A 46 -7.47 0.21 -8.67
C LYS A 46 -8.87 -0.16 -8.14
N ALA A 47 -9.78 0.81 -8.16
CA ALA A 47 -10.97 0.99 -7.32
C ALA A 47 -10.68 1.67 -5.97
N THR A 48 -9.70 1.18 -5.20
CA THR A 48 -9.33 1.77 -3.90
C THR A 48 -8.21 2.80 -4.03
N LEU A 49 -7.10 2.42 -4.65
CA LEU A 49 -5.92 3.23 -4.88
C LEU A 49 -5.59 3.30 -6.37
N LEU A 50 -5.46 4.51 -6.89
CA LEU A 50 -5.14 4.77 -8.30
C LEU A 50 -3.65 5.06 -8.47
N VAL A 51 -3.13 4.77 -9.67
CA VAL A 51 -1.78 5.19 -10.06
C VAL A 51 -1.68 6.71 -9.94
N GLY A 52 -0.64 7.19 -9.26
CA GLY A 52 -0.45 8.61 -8.95
C GLY A 52 -1.05 9.07 -7.61
N ASP A 53 -1.68 8.18 -6.84
CA ASP A 53 -2.02 8.46 -5.44
C ASP A 53 -0.76 8.49 -4.56
N TYR A 54 -0.75 9.40 -3.59
CA TYR A 54 0.24 9.50 -2.53
C TYR A 54 -0.47 9.38 -1.19
N LEU A 55 0.01 8.49 -0.33
CA LEU A 55 -0.68 8.14 0.89
C LEU A 55 0.26 8.04 2.10
N PHE A 56 -0.30 8.28 3.27
CA PHE A 56 0.38 8.04 4.54
C PHE A 56 0.12 6.63 5.03
N VAL A 57 1.23 5.93 5.31
CA VAL A 57 1.25 4.63 5.96
C VAL A 57 1.61 4.82 7.41
N SER A 58 0.77 4.29 8.29
CA SER A 58 1.00 4.29 9.74
C SER A 58 1.89 3.13 10.17
N LYS A 59 3.00 3.45 10.81
CA LYS A 59 4.02 2.47 11.24
C LYS A 59 3.61 1.77 12.53
N TYR A 60 3.04 2.51 13.47
CA TYR A 60 2.62 2.01 14.78
C TYR A 60 1.47 1.00 14.72
N SER A 61 0.64 1.00 13.67
CA SER A 61 -0.58 0.16 13.58
C SER A 61 -0.31 -1.32 13.79
N TYR A 62 0.88 -1.78 13.38
CA TYR A 62 1.27 -3.17 13.53
C TYR A 62 2.48 -3.32 14.44
N GLY A 63 3.01 -2.26 15.05
CA GLY A 63 4.32 -2.31 15.72
C GLY A 63 5.48 -2.34 14.72
N TYR A 64 6.69 -2.61 15.22
CA TYR A 64 7.93 -2.36 14.49
C TYR A 64 8.73 -3.64 14.25
N SER A 65 9.06 -3.90 13.00
CA SER A 65 10.08 -4.88 12.58
C SER A 65 11.32 -4.16 12.05
N HIS A 66 12.36 -4.91 11.70
CA HIS A 66 13.51 -4.33 11.01
C HIS A 66 13.13 -3.65 9.67
N TYR A 67 12.08 -4.11 8.97
CA TYR A 67 11.54 -3.41 7.78
C TYR A 67 10.89 -2.06 8.09
N SER A 68 10.59 -1.77 9.36
CA SER A 68 10.10 -0.45 9.76
C SER A 68 11.20 0.61 9.77
N ILE A 69 12.46 0.18 9.85
CA ILE A 69 13.63 1.06 9.92
C ILE A 69 14.11 1.40 8.50
N PRO A 70 14.49 2.66 8.22
CA PRO A 70 15.11 3.03 6.96
C PRO A 70 16.31 2.13 6.62
N LEU A 71 16.38 1.68 5.37
CA LEU A 71 17.37 0.70 4.86
C LEU A 71 17.23 -0.74 5.42
N SER A 72 16.22 -0.99 6.26
CA SER A 72 15.88 -2.31 6.78
C SER A 72 17.07 -3.13 7.32
N PRO A 73 17.95 -2.56 8.17
CA PRO A 73 19.11 -3.29 8.69
C PRO A 73 18.65 -4.49 9.52
N PRO A 74 19.24 -5.68 9.37
CA PRO A 74 18.81 -6.91 10.06
C PRO A 74 19.27 -6.91 11.53
N LEU A 75 18.74 -5.98 12.32
CA LEU A 75 19.13 -5.76 13.72
C LEU A 75 18.43 -6.70 14.69
N PHE A 76 17.21 -7.16 14.35
CA PHE A 76 16.42 -8.08 15.16
C PHE A 76 15.37 -8.80 14.30
N SER A 77 14.86 -9.93 14.81
CA SER A 77 13.79 -10.71 14.19
C SER A 77 12.46 -10.49 14.91
N GLY A 78 11.36 -10.64 14.19
CA GLY A 78 10.03 -10.45 14.75
C GLY A 78 9.62 -8.98 14.91
N ARG A 79 8.73 -8.74 15.87
CA ARG A 79 7.95 -7.50 16.00
C ARG A 79 7.95 -6.98 17.44
N ILE A 80 8.25 -5.69 17.61
CA ILE A 80 8.12 -4.98 18.88
C ILE A 80 6.76 -4.26 18.90
N PHE A 81 5.99 -4.42 19.98
CA PHE A 81 4.62 -3.92 20.10
C PHE A 81 3.71 -4.38 18.93
N GLY A 82 3.89 -5.63 18.52
CA GLY A 82 3.19 -6.22 17.38
C GLY A 82 1.68 -6.31 17.60
N SER A 83 0.90 -5.76 16.67
CA SER A 83 -0.54 -6.02 16.55
C SER A 83 -0.82 -6.62 15.18
N GLU A 84 -1.52 -7.76 15.14
CA GLU A 84 -1.89 -8.39 13.88
C GLU A 84 -2.85 -7.49 13.08
N PRO A 85 -2.77 -7.51 11.74
CA PRO A 85 -3.72 -6.80 10.90
C PRO A 85 -5.12 -7.42 11.00
N SER A 86 -6.12 -6.56 10.84
CA SER A 86 -7.49 -7.01 10.69
C SER A 86 -7.77 -7.40 9.24
N ARG A 87 -8.69 -8.35 9.05
CA ARG A 87 -9.18 -8.69 7.71
C ARG A 87 -9.75 -7.44 7.03
N GLY A 88 -9.34 -7.20 5.79
CA GLY A 88 -9.71 -6.03 5.01
C GLY A 88 -8.75 -4.86 5.14
N ASP A 89 -7.77 -4.88 6.03
CA ASP A 89 -6.78 -3.80 6.11
C ASP A 89 -5.96 -3.71 4.81
N VAL A 90 -5.70 -2.49 4.34
CA VAL A 90 -4.77 -2.22 3.23
C VAL A 90 -3.39 -1.96 3.81
N VAL A 91 -2.43 -2.82 3.45
CA VAL A 91 -1.14 -2.92 4.13
C VAL A 91 0.00 -2.80 3.14
N VAL A 92 0.99 -1.99 3.50
CA VAL A 92 2.30 -2.00 2.85
C VAL A 92 3.17 -3.04 3.56
N PHE A 93 3.83 -3.88 2.77
CA PHE A 93 4.72 -4.92 3.26
C PHE A 93 5.92 -5.10 2.33
N ARG A 94 7.01 -5.63 2.89
CA ARG A 94 8.18 -6.01 2.12
C ARG A 94 7.94 -7.35 1.44
N LEU A 95 8.18 -7.45 0.13
CA LEU A 95 7.93 -8.66 -0.64
C LEU A 95 8.82 -9.83 -0.14
N PRO A 96 8.24 -10.98 0.28
CA PRO A 96 9.04 -12.08 0.84
C PRO A 96 10.06 -12.69 -0.13
N LYS A 97 9.83 -12.56 -1.44
CA LYS A 97 10.66 -13.16 -2.49
C LYS A 97 12.02 -12.51 -2.65
N ASP A 98 12.10 -11.18 -2.55
CA ASP A 98 13.31 -10.42 -2.87
C ASP A 98 13.80 -9.54 -1.72
N ASP A 99 13.00 -9.44 -0.66
CA ASP A 99 13.24 -8.64 0.52
C ASP A 99 13.66 -7.18 0.28
N SER A 100 13.35 -6.64 -0.90
CA SER A 100 13.71 -5.26 -1.29
C SER A 100 12.54 -4.45 -1.82
N THR A 101 11.54 -5.10 -2.42
CA THR A 101 10.41 -4.41 -3.05
C THR A 101 9.24 -4.24 -2.10
N ASP A 102 8.76 -3.00 -1.94
CA ASP A 102 7.57 -2.71 -1.14
C ASP A 102 6.29 -2.93 -1.98
N TYR A 103 5.38 -3.75 -1.47
CA TYR A 103 4.06 -4.02 -2.06
C TYR A 103 2.95 -3.46 -1.18
N ILE A 104 1.82 -3.09 -1.79
CA ILE A 104 0.60 -2.70 -1.08
C ILE A 104 -0.56 -3.56 -1.57
N LYS A 105 -1.24 -4.23 -0.64
CA LYS A 105 -2.38 -5.12 -0.92
C LYS A 105 -3.36 -5.10 0.24
N ARG A 106 -4.52 -5.70 0.04
CA ARG A 106 -5.52 -5.93 1.08
C ARG A 106 -5.31 -7.27 1.77
N VAL A 107 -5.41 -7.29 3.09
CA VAL A 107 -5.36 -8.52 3.90
C VAL A 107 -6.68 -9.27 3.74
N ILE A 108 -6.65 -10.38 3.03
CA ILE A 108 -7.84 -11.21 2.80
C ILE A 108 -7.85 -12.42 3.70
N GLY A 109 -6.74 -13.13 3.88
CA GLY A 109 -6.63 -14.31 4.74
C GLY A 109 -5.76 -14.05 5.96
N LEU A 110 -6.25 -14.50 7.13
CA LEU A 110 -5.56 -14.50 8.41
C LEU A 110 -4.98 -15.89 8.69
N PRO A 111 -4.07 -16.04 9.67
CA PRO A 111 -3.52 -17.33 10.05
C PRO A 111 -4.59 -18.40 10.25
N GLY A 112 -4.43 -19.55 9.59
CA GLY A 112 -5.35 -20.69 9.66
C GLY A 112 -6.53 -20.66 8.67
N ASP A 113 -6.76 -19.55 7.97
CA ASP A 113 -7.84 -19.49 6.99
C ASP A 113 -7.61 -20.39 5.77
N ARG A 114 -8.71 -20.88 5.20
CA ARG A 114 -8.76 -21.50 3.88
C ARG A 114 -9.31 -20.50 2.87
N ILE A 115 -8.49 -20.09 1.90
CA ILE A 115 -8.85 -19.10 0.87
C ILE A 115 -8.94 -19.80 -0.49
N GLN A 116 -9.99 -19.51 -1.26
CA GLN A 116 -10.15 -20.07 -2.60
C GLN A 116 -10.94 -19.12 -3.50
N MET A 117 -10.58 -19.04 -4.78
CA MET A 117 -11.43 -18.45 -5.82
C MET A 117 -12.17 -19.57 -6.56
N LYS A 118 -13.47 -19.42 -6.75
CA LYS A 118 -14.30 -20.29 -7.61
C LYS A 118 -15.15 -19.39 -8.51
N GLU A 119 -15.00 -19.52 -9.82
CA GLU A 119 -15.75 -18.72 -10.81
C GLU A 119 -15.72 -17.20 -10.51
N GLY A 120 -14.54 -16.70 -10.11
CA GLY A 120 -14.33 -15.29 -9.78
C GLY A 120 -14.91 -14.84 -8.43
N LEU A 121 -15.50 -15.76 -7.65
CA LEU A 121 -16.00 -15.49 -6.32
C LEU A 121 -14.99 -15.95 -5.25
N LEU A 122 -14.70 -15.05 -4.31
CA LEU A 122 -13.83 -15.34 -3.17
C LEU A 122 -14.57 -16.16 -2.11
N TYR A 123 -13.96 -17.24 -1.67
CA TYR A 123 -14.39 -18.07 -0.54
C TYR A 123 -13.37 -17.99 0.58
N ILE A 124 -13.86 -17.79 1.80
CA ILE A 124 -13.08 -17.80 3.04
C ILE A 124 -13.68 -18.86 3.96
N ASN A 125 -12.90 -19.87 4.33
CA ASN A 125 -13.35 -21.00 5.15
C ASN A 125 -14.62 -21.65 4.57
N ASP A 126 -14.58 -21.96 3.27
CA ASP A 126 -15.67 -22.51 2.46
C ASP A 126 -16.95 -21.65 2.37
N THR A 127 -16.94 -20.45 2.94
CA THR A 127 -18.07 -19.51 2.89
C THR A 127 -17.83 -18.46 1.80
N PRO A 128 -18.76 -18.26 0.86
CA PRO A 128 -18.62 -17.23 -0.17
C PRO A 128 -18.66 -15.84 0.45
N VAL A 129 -17.74 -14.98 0.04
CA VAL A 129 -17.77 -13.54 0.36
C VAL A 129 -18.94 -12.92 -0.38
N VAL A 130 -19.76 -12.13 0.33
CA VAL A 130 -20.91 -11.45 -0.28
C VAL A 130 -20.40 -10.45 -1.31
N ARG A 131 -20.92 -10.51 -2.55
CA ARG A 131 -20.62 -9.53 -3.60
C ARG A 131 -21.88 -8.94 -4.23
N GLU A 132 -21.87 -7.64 -4.46
CA GLU A 132 -22.94 -6.89 -5.13
C GLU A 132 -22.39 -6.27 -6.42
N ARG A 133 -23.09 -6.43 -7.55
CA ARG A 133 -22.69 -5.80 -8.82
C ARG A 133 -22.95 -4.30 -8.75
N LEU A 134 -21.92 -3.50 -8.97
CA LEU A 134 -22.02 -2.06 -9.13
C LEU A 134 -22.01 -1.67 -10.62
N SER A 135 -22.24 -0.38 -10.88
CA SER A 135 -21.97 0.18 -12.20
C SER A 135 -20.50 -0.01 -12.56
N ASP A 136 -20.25 -0.29 -13.84
CA ASP A 136 -18.91 -0.52 -14.35
C ASP A 136 -17.96 0.64 -13.96
N PHE A 137 -16.73 0.25 -13.64
CA PHE A 137 -15.66 1.20 -13.43
C PHE A 137 -15.22 1.77 -14.78
N ILE A 138 -15.08 3.09 -14.83
CA ILE A 138 -14.55 3.82 -15.99
C ILE A 138 -13.32 4.58 -15.48
N GLY A 139 -12.15 4.26 -16.02
CA GLY A 139 -10.91 4.92 -15.64
C GLY A 139 -9.83 4.72 -16.69
N GLU A 140 -8.69 5.35 -16.47
CA GLU A 140 -7.50 5.18 -17.29
C GLU A 140 -6.97 3.76 -17.10
N ASP A 141 -6.96 2.99 -18.20
CA ASP A 141 -6.39 1.65 -18.30
C ASP A 141 -6.62 0.74 -17.06
N PRO A 142 -7.87 0.41 -16.73
CA PRO A 142 -8.18 -0.35 -15.54
C PRO A 142 -7.59 -1.77 -15.58
N CYS A 143 -7.32 -2.33 -16.76
CA CYS A 143 -6.92 -3.74 -16.93
C CYS A 143 -5.61 -3.94 -17.70
N GLY A 144 -4.81 -2.91 -17.95
CA GLY A 144 -3.57 -3.02 -18.75
C GLY A 144 -3.81 -3.16 -20.26
N SER A 145 -5.02 -2.88 -20.74
CA SER A 145 -5.40 -2.92 -22.16
C SER A 145 -6.50 -1.90 -22.46
N ASP A 146 -6.30 -1.13 -23.52
CA ASP A 146 -7.12 -0.02 -24.04
C ASP A 146 -7.63 1.02 -23.04
N ALA A 147 -7.28 2.29 -23.30
CA ALA A 147 -7.52 3.45 -22.44
C ALA A 147 -8.99 3.80 -22.12
N THR A 148 -9.97 3.01 -22.59
CA THR A 148 -11.41 3.28 -22.43
C THR A 148 -12.25 2.06 -22.03
N ALA A 149 -11.62 0.97 -21.56
CA ALA A 149 -12.35 -0.23 -21.16
C ALA A 149 -13.26 0.02 -19.95
N ARG A 150 -14.55 -0.30 -20.10
CA ARG A 150 -15.48 -0.45 -18.97
C ARG A 150 -15.19 -1.79 -18.30
N VAL A 151 -15.05 -1.77 -16.99
CA VAL A 151 -14.65 -2.97 -16.22
C VAL A 151 -15.69 -3.29 -15.19
N LYS A 152 -15.96 -4.59 -15.01
CA LYS A 152 -16.94 -5.04 -14.03
C LYS A 152 -16.44 -4.64 -12.65
N ARG A 153 -17.33 -4.00 -11.89
CA ARG A 153 -17.03 -3.54 -10.55
C ARG A 153 -17.98 -4.18 -9.57
N TRP A 154 -17.42 -4.70 -8.49
CA TRP A 154 -18.17 -5.38 -7.45
C TRP A 154 -17.90 -4.71 -6.11
N LYS A 155 -18.89 -4.70 -5.24
CA LYS A 155 -18.71 -4.41 -3.82
C LYS A 155 -18.66 -5.73 -3.08
N GLU A 156 -17.52 -6.06 -2.52
CA GLU A 156 -17.35 -7.24 -1.66
C GLU A 156 -17.51 -6.86 -0.20
N THR A 157 -18.10 -7.76 0.59
CA THR A 157 -18.23 -7.60 2.05
C THR A 157 -17.68 -8.81 2.76
N LEU A 158 -16.60 -8.59 3.50
CA LEU A 158 -15.89 -9.62 4.25
C LEU A 158 -16.69 -10.08 5.48
N PRO A 159 -16.36 -11.25 6.07
CA PRO A 159 -17.05 -11.78 7.24
C PRO A 159 -17.10 -10.85 8.45
N ASN A 160 -16.14 -9.93 8.60
CA ASN A 160 -16.11 -8.92 9.66
C ASN A 160 -16.89 -7.65 9.33
N GLY A 161 -17.63 -7.62 8.22
CA GLY A 161 -18.46 -6.49 7.78
C GLY A 161 -17.72 -5.39 7.04
N VAL A 162 -16.40 -5.51 6.84
CA VAL A 162 -15.64 -4.57 5.99
C VAL A 162 -16.05 -4.75 4.54
N SER A 163 -16.47 -3.67 3.89
CA SER A 163 -16.79 -3.67 2.46
C SER A 163 -15.83 -2.79 1.66
N TYR A 164 -15.46 -3.24 0.46
CA TYR A 164 -14.61 -2.52 -0.48
C TYR A 164 -14.99 -2.85 -1.93
N GLU A 165 -14.50 -2.04 -2.86
CA GLU A 165 -14.74 -2.24 -4.30
C GLU A 165 -13.62 -3.10 -4.90
N THR A 166 -13.99 -3.98 -5.83
CA THR A 166 -13.05 -4.78 -6.64
C THR A 166 -13.35 -4.62 -8.11
N LEU A 167 -12.30 -4.76 -8.93
CA LEU A 167 -12.39 -4.78 -10.38
C LEU A 167 -12.16 -6.21 -10.90
N ASP A 168 -12.95 -6.57 -11.90
CA ASP A 168 -12.97 -7.85 -12.58
C ASP A 168 -12.98 -7.56 -14.08
N CYS A 169 -11.82 -7.82 -14.69
CA CYS A 169 -11.45 -7.45 -16.05
C CYS A 169 -11.81 -8.53 -17.06
N VAL A 170 -11.71 -9.80 -16.67
CA VAL A 170 -11.79 -10.93 -17.59
C VAL A 170 -12.63 -12.03 -16.96
N ASP A 171 -13.72 -12.40 -17.64
CA ASP A 171 -14.50 -13.57 -17.25
C ASP A 171 -13.68 -14.85 -17.41
N ASN A 172 -13.64 -15.67 -16.36
CA ASN A 172 -12.87 -16.91 -16.30
C ASN A 172 -11.36 -16.67 -16.48
N GLY A 173 -10.87 -15.59 -15.89
CA GLY A 173 -9.45 -15.28 -15.83
C GLY A 173 -8.63 -16.35 -15.11
N PHE A 174 -7.31 -16.28 -15.26
CA PHE A 174 -6.39 -17.24 -14.63
C PHE A 174 -6.55 -17.33 -13.10
N TYR A 175 -6.99 -16.24 -12.45
CA TYR A 175 -7.18 -16.18 -11.01
C TYR A 175 -8.61 -16.46 -10.52
N ASP A 176 -9.54 -16.75 -11.42
CA ASP A 176 -10.96 -16.97 -11.06
C ASP A 176 -11.22 -18.33 -10.44
N ASN A 177 -10.35 -19.31 -10.71
CA ASN A 177 -10.44 -20.65 -10.18
C ASN A 177 -9.09 -21.07 -9.63
N THR A 178 -9.00 -21.23 -8.32
CA THR A 178 -7.76 -21.63 -7.65
C THR A 178 -7.94 -22.93 -6.87
N ASN A 179 -6.81 -23.58 -6.59
CA ASN A 179 -6.74 -24.52 -5.48
C ASN A 179 -7.00 -23.78 -4.15
N VAL A 180 -7.23 -24.56 -3.10
CA VAL A 180 -7.38 -24.04 -1.74
C VAL A 180 -6.00 -23.64 -1.21
N TYR A 181 -5.87 -22.38 -0.78
CA TYR A 181 -4.75 -21.88 0.00
C TYR A 181 -5.05 -22.03 1.48
N THR A 182 -4.13 -22.61 2.25
CA THR A 182 -4.25 -22.68 3.71
C THR A 182 -3.19 -21.76 4.30
N VAL A 183 -3.64 -20.68 4.93
CA VAL A 183 -2.74 -19.63 5.42
C VAL A 183 -1.94 -20.14 6.62
N PRO A 184 -0.60 -20.19 6.54
CA PRO A 184 0.23 -20.67 7.64
C PRO A 184 0.11 -19.79 8.89
N ALA A 185 0.46 -20.34 10.05
CA ALA A 185 0.59 -19.56 11.27
C ALA A 185 1.56 -18.39 11.09
N GLY A 186 1.23 -17.21 11.63
CA GLY A 186 2.06 -16.01 11.53
C GLY A 186 2.17 -15.40 10.12
N HIS A 187 1.36 -15.87 9.17
CA HIS A 187 1.34 -15.36 7.79
C HIS A 187 -0.05 -14.83 7.42
N PHE A 188 -0.09 -14.04 6.35
CA PHE A 188 -1.31 -13.42 5.82
C PHE A 188 -1.42 -13.66 4.32
N PHE A 189 -2.65 -13.78 3.84
CA PHE A 189 -2.96 -13.88 2.42
C PHE A 189 -3.42 -12.53 1.90
N MET A 190 -2.66 -11.97 0.97
CA MET A 190 -2.84 -10.64 0.42
C MET A 190 -3.46 -10.71 -0.97
N MET A 191 -4.43 -9.85 -1.27
CA MET A 191 -4.99 -9.70 -2.62
C MET A 191 -5.07 -8.24 -3.05
N GLY A 192 -4.94 -8.02 -4.36
CA GLY A 192 -5.24 -6.73 -4.96
C GLY A 192 -6.75 -6.54 -5.15
N ASP A 193 -7.18 -5.29 -5.10
CA ASP A 193 -8.58 -4.93 -5.38
C ASP A 193 -8.87 -4.97 -6.89
N ASN A 194 -7.84 -4.79 -7.73
CA ASN A 194 -7.92 -5.03 -9.16
C ASN A 194 -7.56 -6.50 -9.44
N ARG A 195 -8.58 -7.37 -9.47
CA ARG A 195 -8.42 -8.82 -9.26
C ARG A 195 -7.65 -9.52 -10.36
N ASP A 196 -7.84 -9.13 -11.61
CA ASP A 196 -7.12 -9.75 -12.74
C ASP A 196 -5.77 -9.10 -13.01
N ASN A 197 -5.59 -7.85 -12.56
CA ASN A 197 -4.38 -7.08 -12.79
C ASN A 197 -3.55 -6.93 -11.50
N SER A 198 -3.46 -8.00 -10.71
CA SER A 198 -2.71 -8.03 -9.45
C SER A 198 -1.91 -9.31 -9.28
N THR A 199 -0.58 -9.17 -9.29
CA THR A 199 0.33 -10.18 -8.74
C THR A 199 0.30 -10.07 -7.22
N ASP A 200 -0.31 -11.06 -6.57
CA ASP A 200 -0.52 -11.12 -5.11
C ASP A 200 -0.40 -12.56 -4.59
N SER A 201 -0.90 -12.86 -3.38
CA SER A 201 -0.69 -14.16 -2.72
C SER A 201 -1.26 -15.35 -3.48
N ARG A 202 -2.13 -15.14 -4.48
CA ARG A 202 -2.56 -16.18 -5.43
C ARG A 202 -1.40 -16.71 -6.28
N VAL A 203 -0.34 -15.92 -6.47
CA VAL A 203 0.88 -16.33 -7.17
C VAL A 203 1.94 -16.71 -6.14
N LEU A 204 1.93 -17.98 -5.71
CA LEU A 204 2.83 -18.47 -4.67
C LEU A 204 4.33 -18.29 -4.98
N SER A 205 4.71 -18.34 -6.25
CA SER A 205 6.10 -18.15 -6.71
C SER A 205 6.54 -16.68 -6.82
N ALA A 206 5.60 -15.74 -6.67
CA ALA A 206 5.87 -14.31 -6.74
C ALA A 206 5.72 -13.64 -5.37
N VAL A 207 4.55 -13.78 -4.74
CA VAL A 207 4.25 -13.15 -3.44
C VAL A 207 4.10 -14.20 -2.35
N GLY A 208 3.28 -15.23 -2.58
CA GLY A 208 2.98 -16.25 -1.56
C GLY A 208 2.33 -15.67 -0.30
N TYR A 209 2.45 -16.42 0.80
CA TYR A 209 1.97 -15.96 2.10
C TYR A 209 2.95 -14.95 2.69
N VAL A 210 2.43 -13.84 3.21
CA VAL A 210 3.27 -12.74 3.73
C VAL A 210 3.48 -12.92 5.23
N PRO A 211 4.72 -13.08 5.73
CA PRO A 211 4.99 -13.17 7.15
C PRO A 211 4.62 -11.89 7.90
N PHE A 212 4.25 -12.00 9.18
CA PHE A 212 3.89 -10.84 9.99
C PHE A 212 5.01 -9.81 10.11
N GLU A 213 6.26 -10.27 10.15
CA GLU A 213 7.41 -9.38 10.26
C GLU A 213 7.55 -8.45 9.04
N ASN A 214 7.18 -8.93 7.84
CA ASN A 214 7.24 -8.19 6.57
C ASN A 214 6.29 -6.99 6.51
N LEU A 215 5.30 -6.89 7.40
CA LEU A 215 4.36 -5.77 7.39
C LEU A 215 5.06 -4.48 7.82
N ILE A 216 5.00 -3.46 6.95
CA ILE A 216 5.61 -2.14 7.13
C ILE A 216 4.63 -1.18 7.82
N GLY A 217 3.34 -1.27 7.49
CA GLY A 217 2.31 -0.44 8.11
C GLY A 217 0.98 -0.42 7.36
N ARG A 218 -0.02 0.22 7.96
CA ARG A 218 -1.37 0.35 7.40
C ARG A 218 -1.53 1.63 6.59
N ALA A 219 -2.03 1.53 5.36
CA ALA A 219 -2.44 2.67 4.56
C ALA A 219 -3.65 3.37 5.21
N GLN A 220 -3.55 4.67 5.51
CA GLN A 220 -4.62 5.40 6.21
C GLN A 220 -5.34 6.42 5.34
N MET A 221 -4.59 7.28 4.66
CA MET A 221 -5.15 8.46 3.99
C MET A 221 -4.34 8.84 2.76
N ILE A 222 -5.04 9.20 1.70
CA ILE A 222 -4.45 9.80 0.49
C ILE A 222 -4.24 11.29 0.77
N PHE A 223 -3.00 11.77 0.75
CA PHE A 223 -2.69 13.19 1.00
C PHE A 223 -2.46 13.98 -0.29
N PHE A 224 -2.20 13.31 -1.41
CA PHE A 224 -2.08 13.92 -2.72
C PHE A 224 -2.45 12.90 -3.80
N SER A 225 -2.98 13.34 -4.94
CA SER A 225 -3.34 12.46 -6.05
C SER A 225 -3.23 13.21 -7.37
N ILE A 226 -2.52 12.61 -8.31
CA ILE A 226 -2.31 13.18 -9.65
C ILE A 226 -2.65 12.13 -10.72
N ALA A 227 -3.05 12.58 -11.91
CA ALA A 227 -3.39 11.71 -13.03
C ALA A 227 -2.23 10.81 -13.46
N GLU A 228 -2.55 9.66 -14.07
CA GLU A 228 -1.55 8.69 -14.50
C GLU A 228 -0.67 9.31 -15.61
N GLY A 229 0.64 9.13 -15.53
CA GLY A 229 1.60 9.76 -16.45
C GLY A 229 1.95 11.22 -16.14
N GLU A 230 1.33 11.85 -15.15
CA GLU A 230 1.69 13.19 -14.69
C GLU A 230 2.72 13.15 -13.54
N HIS A 231 3.45 14.25 -13.37
CA HIS A 231 4.44 14.36 -12.30
C HIS A 231 4.10 15.44 -11.27
N ALA A 232 4.28 15.11 -9.99
CA ALA A 232 3.99 16.01 -8.88
C ALA A 232 4.79 17.33 -8.95
N TRP A 233 5.99 17.35 -9.55
CA TRP A 233 6.79 18.57 -9.69
C TRP A 233 6.26 19.54 -10.77
N MET A 234 5.37 19.09 -11.66
CA MET A 234 4.75 19.93 -12.70
C MET A 234 3.59 20.76 -12.12
N PHE A 235 3.88 21.66 -11.19
CA PHE A 235 2.89 22.45 -10.45
C PHE A 235 1.96 23.27 -11.36
N TRP A 236 2.41 23.67 -12.55
CA TRP A 236 1.58 24.35 -13.55
C TRP A 236 0.47 23.47 -14.14
N ARG A 237 0.59 22.14 -14.09
CA ARG A 237 -0.45 21.20 -14.54
C ARG A 237 -1.45 20.86 -13.44
N TRP A 238 -1.16 21.17 -12.18
CA TRP A 238 -2.00 20.78 -11.05
C TRP A 238 -3.48 21.18 -11.17
N PRO A 239 -3.85 22.35 -11.72
CA PRO A 239 -5.27 22.71 -11.89
C PRO A 239 -6.09 21.67 -12.65
N VAL A 240 -5.47 20.91 -13.56
CA VAL A 240 -6.13 19.90 -14.40
C VAL A 240 -5.73 18.47 -14.01
N ALA A 241 -4.46 18.27 -13.63
CA ALA A 241 -3.89 16.95 -13.35
C ALA A 241 -4.20 16.40 -11.95
N VAL A 242 -4.44 17.28 -10.96
CA VAL A 242 -4.70 16.83 -9.58
C VAL A 242 -6.13 16.32 -9.45
N ARG A 243 -6.27 15.12 -8.88
CA ARG A 243 -7.57 14.51 -8.58
C ARG A 243 -8.06 15.04 -7.23
N TRP A 244 -8.56 16.27 -7.21
CA TRP A 244 -8.95 17.00 -5.98
C TRP A 244 -9.94 16.23 -5.09
N ASN A 245 -10.83 15.45 -5.69
CA ASN A 245 -11.81 14.62 -4.99
C ASN A 245 -11.21 13.45 -4.18
N ARG A 246 -9.93 13.12 -4.40
CA ARG A 246 -9.23 12.03 -3.69
C ARG A 246 -8.39 12.52 -2.53
N ILE A 247 -8.09 13.81 -2.45
CA ILE A 247 -7.25 14.37 -1.40
C ILE A 247 -7.99 14.24 -0.05
N PHE A 248 -7.28 13.78 0.97
CA PHE A 248 -7.76 13.47 2.32
C PHE A 248 -8.82 12.37 2.40
N SER A 249 -8.98 11.57 1.34
CA SER A 249 -9.81 10.37 1.40
C SER A 249 -9.14 9.30 2.27
N ILE A 250 -9.96 8.62 3.08
CA ILE A 250 -9.52 7.52 3.93
C ILE A 250 -9.44 6.26 3.08
N VAL A 251 -8.35 5.51 3.22
CA VAL A 251 -8.19 4.21 2.58
C VAL A 251 -8.99 3.19 3.37
N ARG A 252 -9.99 2.57 2.73
CA ARG A 252 -10.87 1.55 3.32
C ARG A 252 -10.88 0.29 2.50
#